data_AF-A0A819URA5-F1
#
_entry.id   AF-A0A819URA5-F1
#
_cell.length_a   1.000
_cell.length_b   1.000
_cell.length_c   1.000
_cell.angle_alpha   90.00
_cell.angle_beta   90.00
_cell.angle_gamma   90.00
#
_symmetry.space_group_name_H-M   'P 1'
#
loop_
_entity.id
_entity.type
_entity.pdbx_description
1 polymer ?
#
loop_
_entity_poly.entity_id
_entity_poly.type
_entity_poly.pdbx_seq_one_letter_code
_entity_poly.pdbx_strand_id
1 'polypeptide(L)'
;MGPTPSRRIQSLSKTSETLTKPYEILGGKKSDTDYQLRLGHRTRIHEYKQYRLQNPENRKIVVEIFRIVFCAYETLSDHDKRHKYDQNEEWIKDVPLEKYT
;
A
#
# COMPACT_ATOMS: atom_id res chain seq x y z
N MET A 1 -34.16 -11.18 -15.95
CA MET A 1 -33.30 -10.00 -15.83
C MET A 1 -32.47 -10.16 -14.55
N GLY A 2 -31.19 -10.50 -14.67
CA GLY A 2 -30.30 -10.69 -13.52
C GLY A 2 -29.66 -9.37 -13.07
N PRO A 3 -29.32 -9.21 -11.79
CA PRO A 3 -28.68 -7.99 -11.31
C PRO A 3 -27.27 -7.86 -11.92
N THR A 4 -27.04 -6.73 -12.58
CA THR A 4 -25.75 -6.37 -13.15
C THR A 4 -24.70 -6.31 -12.05
N PRO A 5 -23.58 -7.05 -12.13
CA PRO A 5 -22.53 -6.96 -11.13
C PRO A 5 -21.94 -5.55 -11.13
N SER A 6 -21.94 -4.93 -9.94
CA SER A 6 -21.44 -3.58 -9.70
C SER A 6 -19.98 -3.45 -10.15
N ARG A 7 -19.70 -2.48 -11.03
CA ARG A 7 -18.38 -2.14 -11.60
C ARG A 7 -17.26 -1.95 -10.56
N ARG A 8 -17.61 -1.77 -9.28
CA ARG A 8 -16.69 -1.53 -8.16
C ARG A 8 -15.89 -2.77 -7.74
N ILE A 9 -16.39 -3.98 -8.01
CA ILE A 9 -15.70 -5.21 -7.58
C ILE A 9 -14.61 -5.63 -8.59
N GLN A 10 -14.76 -5.28 -9.87
CA GLN A 10 -13.77 -5.60 -10.91
C GLN A 10 -12.46 -4.79 -10.81
N SER A 11 -12.41 -3.70 -10.03
CA SER A 11 -11.15 -2.93 -9.84
C SER A 11 -10.18 -3.57 -8.84
N LEU A 12 -10.64 -4.55 -8.06
CA LEU A 12 -9.82 -5.23 -7.04
C LEU A 12 -9.07 -6.44 -7.61
N SER A 13 -9.52 -7.04 -8.71
CA SER A 13 -8.88 -8.20 -9.34
C SER A 13 -7.84 -7.85 -10.40
N LYS A 14 -7.75 -6.58 -10.83
CA LYS A 14 -6.82 -6.13 -11.88
C LYS A 14 -5.59 -5.38 -11.35
N THR A 15 -5.47 -5.25 -10.03
CA THR A 15 -4.47 -4.42 -9.35
C THR A 15 -3.38 -5.20 -8.62
N SER A 16 -3.49 -6.54 -8.55
CA SER A 16 -2.50 -7.39 -7.87
C SER A 16 -1.17 -7.52 -8.64
N GLU A 17 -1.15 -7.29 -9.96
CA GLU A 17 0.09 -7.36 -10.76
C GLU A 17 0.78 -6.00 -10.93
N THR A 18 0.10 -4.88 -10.68
CA THR A 18 0.60 -3.54 -11.01
C THR A 18 0.93 -2.67 -9.82
N LEU A 19 0.52 -3.02 -8.59
CA LEU A 19 0.93 -2.33 -7.36
C LEU A 19 2.38 -2.68 -6.97
N THR A 20 3.33 -2.46 -7.88
CA THR A 20 4.76 -2.74 -7.66
C THR A 20 5.50 -1.52 -7.12
N LYS A 21 4.88 -0.32 -7.17
CA LYS A 21 5.55 0.96 -6.89
C LYS A 21 5.07 1.62 -5.59
N PRO A 22 5.98 2.06 -4.70
CA PRO A 22 5.67 2.77 -3.46
C PRO A 22 4.62 3.88 -3.55
N TYR A 23 4.69 4.74 -4.57
CA TYR A 23 3.74 5.84 -4.73
C TYR A 23 2.32 5.32 -4.97
N GLU A 24 2.16 4.29 -5.80
CA GLU A 24 0.86 3.69 -6.13
C GLU A 24 0.26 2.94 -4.92
N ILE A 25 1.12 2.26 -4.16
CA ILE A 25 0.76 1.59 -2.90
C ILE A 25 0.13 2.60 -1.92
N LEU A 26 0.74 3.78 -1.75
CA LEU A 26 0.19 4.82 -0.89
C LEU A 26 -0.96 5.60 -1.54
N GLY A 27 -1.18 5.43 -2.85
CA GLY A 27 -2.15 6.23 -3.62
C GLY A 27 -1.69 7.67 -3.86
N GLY A 28 -0.37 7.91 -3.80
CA GLY A 28 0.26 9.21 -4.03
C GLY A 28 1.00 9.29 -5.37
N LYS A 29 1.69 10.41 -5.58
CA LYS A 29 2.49 10.73 -6.77
C LYS A 29 3.89 11.18 -6.38
N LYS A 30 4.84 11.12 -7.32
CA LYS A 30 6.22 11.62 -7.13
C LYS A 30 6.30 13.10 -6.74
N SER A 31 5.31 13.90 -7.14
CA SER A 31 5.19 15.32 -6.76
C SER A 31 4.63 15.54 -5.35
N ASP A 32 4.17 14.49 -4.67
CA ASP A 32 3.48 14.65 -3.38
C ASP A 32 4.46 15.04 -2.28
N THR A 33 3.97 15.89 -1.39
CA THR A 33 4.68 16.29 -0.18
C THR A 33 4.67 15.16 0.85
N ASP A 34 5.62 15.18 1.79
CA ASP A 34 5.67 14.18 2.87
C ASP A 34 4.38 14.15 3.71
N TYR A 35 3.70 15.30 3.81
CA TYR A 35 2.40 15.38 4.45
C TYR A 35 1.34 14.52 3.72
N GLN A 36 1.29 14.62 2.39
CA GLN A 36 0.36 13.83 1.57
C GLN A 36 0.71 12.34 1.61
N LEU A 37 2.00 11.98 1.59
CA LEU A 37 2.45 10.60 1.73
C LEU A 37 2.07 10.00 3.09
N ARG A 38 2.22 10.77 4.18
CA ARG A 38 1.72 10.40 5.51
C ARG A 38 0.21 10.21 5.55
N LEU A 39 -0.54 11.08 4.88
CA LEU A 39 -1.99 10.98 4.81
C LEU A 39 -2.41 9.70 4.06
N GLY A 40 -1.79 9.43 2.91
CA GLY A 40 -2.00 8.21 2.13
C GLY A 40 -1.71 6.96 2.96
N HIS A 41 -0.58 6.91 3.66
CA HIS A 41 -0.26 5.81 4.58
C HIS A 41 -1.34 5.61 5.65
N ARG A 42 -1.79 6.68 6.33
CA ARG A 42 -2.85 6.57 7.35
C ARG A 42 -4.17 6.04 6.78
N THR A 43 -4.56 6.50 5.60
CA THR A 43 -5.77 6.04 4.90
C THR A 43 -5.68 4.55 4.60
N ARG A 44 -4.56 4.09 4.00
CA ARG A 44 -4.35 2.67 3.69
C ARG A 44 -4.36 1.78 4.93
N ILE A 45 -3.76 2.23 6.03
CA ILE A 45 -3.77 1.50 7.31
C ILE A 45 -5.19 1.40 7.86
N HIS A 46 -6.02 2.43 7.69
CA HIS A 46 -7.42 2.39 8.09
C HIS A 46 -8.23 1.41 7.22
N GLU A 47 -8.11 1.49 5.90
CA GLU A 47 -8.73 0.55 4.95
C GLU A 47 -8.36 -0.90 5.25
N TYR A 48 -7.07 -1.15 5.51
CA TYR A 48 -6.56 -2.43 5.96
C TYR A 48 -7.24 -2.94 7.23
N LYS A 49 -7.38 -2.09 8.26
CA LYS A 49 -8.03 -2.46 9.52
C LYS A 49 -9.48 -2.86 9.29
N GLN A 50 -10.21 -2.12 8.45
CA GLN A 50 -11.59 -2.44 8.10
C GLN A 50 -11.68 -3.76 7.32
N TYR A 51 -10.83 -3.94 6.32
CA TYR A 51 -10.79 -5.15 5.50
C TYR A 51 -10.46 -6.40 6.32
N ARG A 52 -9.54 -6.30 7.28
CA ARG A 52 -9.21 -7.36 8.24
C ARG A 52 -10.40 -7.78 9.10
N LEU A 53 -11.21 -6.82 9.55
CA LEU A 53 -12.40 -7.10 10.37
C LEU A 53 -13.49 -7.79 9.56
N GLN A 54 -13.62 -7.45 8.28
CA GLN A 54 -14.61 -8.03 7.36
C GLN A 54 -14.22 -9.40 6.81
N ASN A 55 -12.91 -9.70 6.72
CA ASN A 55 -12.38 -10.92 6.09
C ASN A 55 -11.36 -11.64 7.01
N PRO A 56 -11.79 -12.15 8.18
CA PRO A 56 -10.90 -12.77 9.16
C PRO A 56 -10.14 -14.00 8.63
N GLU A 57 -10.69 -14.71 7.66
CA GLU A 57 -10.10 -15.87 6.97
C GLU A 57 -8.88 -15.50 6.12
N ASN A 58 -8.81 -14.25 5.64
CA ASN A 58 -7.75 -13.76 4.75
C ASN A 58 -6.58 -13.12 5.50
N ARG A 59 -6.40 -13.42 6.80
CA ARG A 59 -5.36 -12.84 7.66
C ARG A 59 -3.96 -12.80 7.05
N LYS A 60 -3.55 -13.83 6.29
CA LYS A 60 -2.21 -13.88 5.66
C LYS A 60 -2.06 -12.80 4.58
N ILE A 61 -2.99 -12.74 3.64
CA ILE A 61 -3.02 -11.76 2.53
C ILE A 61 -3.07 -10.34 3.10
N VAL A 62 -3.89 -10.17 4.14
CA VAL A 62 -4.06 -8.93 4.89
C VAL A 62 -2.69 -8.48 5.43
N VAL A 63 -1.99 -9.31 6.20
CA VAL A 63 -0.67 -8.98 6.77
C VAL A 63 0.37 -8.65 5.68
N GLU A 64 0.34 -9.35 4.56
CA GLU A 64 1.25 -9.08 3.43
C GLU A 64 1.00 -7.69 2.82
N ILE A 65 -0.26 -7.31 2.59
CA ILE A 65 -0.62 -5.97 2.11
C ILE A 65 -0.17 -4.90 3.11
N PHE A 66 -0.34 -5.14 4.41
CA PHE A 66 0.13 -4.22 5.44
C PHE A 66 1.64 -4.00 5.38
N ARG A 67 2.41 -5.08 5.21
CA ARG A 67 3.87 -5.00 5.03
C ARG A 67 4.24 -4.15 3.82
N ILE A 68 3.59 -4.39 2.69
CA ILE A 68 3.84 -3.65 1.45
C ILE A 68 3.56 -2.14 1.64
N VAL A 69 2.44 -1.79 2.28
CA VAL A 69 2.08 -0.40 2.60
C VAL A 69 3.11 0.25 3.52
N PHE A 70 3.57 -0.49 4.53
CA PHE A 70 4.57 0.00 5.46
C PHE A 70 5.93 0.22 4.79
N CYS A 71 6.40 -0.76 4.02
CA CYS A 71 7.62 -0.71 3.21
C CYS A 71 7.62 0.49 2.24
N ALA A 72 6.48 0.73 1.57
CA ALA A 72 6.30 1.86 0.69
C ALA A 72 6.44 3.19 1.44
N TYR A 73 5.79 3.33 2.60
CA TYR A 73 5.89 4.52 3.42
C TYR A 73 7.30 4.73 3.99
N GLU A 74 7.96 3.70 4.49
CA GLU A 74 9.35 3.77 4.97
C GLU A 74 10.33 4.22 3.88
N THR A 75 10.10 3.81 2.64
CA THR A 75 10.92 4.24 1.49
C THR A 75 10.65 5.70 1.15
N LEU A 76 9.37 6.13 1.11
CA LEU A 76 9.00 7.46 0.64
C LEU A 76 9.07 8.56 1.72
N SER A 77 9.03 8.19 3.00
CA SER A 77 9.08 9.14 4.12
C SER A 77 10.49 9.63 4.45
N ASP A 78 11.51 8.86 4.07
CA ASP A 78 12.92 9.22 4.21
C ASP A 78 13.40 9.83 2.89
N HIS A 79 13.90 11.06 2.94
CA HIS A 79 14.30 11.80 1.75
C HIS A 79 15.41 11.09 0.96
N ASP A 80 16.38 10.47 1.65
CA ASP A 80 17.49 9.78 1.00
C ASP A 80 17.03 8.48 0.33
N LYS A 81 16.15 7.73 1.01
CA LYS A 81 15.55 6.52 0.43
C LYS A 81 14.61 6.84 -0.73
N ARG A 82 13.82 7.91 -0.61
CA ARG A 82 12.95 8.41 -1.68
C ARG A 82 13.76 8.84 -2.89
N HIS A 83 14.88 9.52 -2.67
CA HIS A 83 15.79 9.91 -3.75
C HIS A 83 16.39 8.69 -4.47
N LYS A 84 16.86 7.69 -3.71
CA LYS A 84 17.36 6.42 -4.28
C LYS A 84 16.28 5.68 -5.07
N TYR A 85 15.06 5.63 -4.55
CA TYR A 85 13.92 5.07 -5.28
C TYR A 85 13.63 5.84 -6.56
N ASP A 86 13.65 7.17 -6.50
CA ASP A 86 13.36 8.04 -7.63
C ASP A 86 14.43 7.98 -8.75
N GLN A 87 15.66 7.56 -8.43
CA GLN A 87 16.76 7.40 -9.37
C GLN A 87 16.92 5.96 -9.89
N ASN A 88 16.84 4.97 -8.99
CA ASN A 88 17.21 3.58 -9.27
C ASN A 88 16.03 2.60 -9.15
N GLU A 89 14.83 3.09 -8.85
CA GLU A 89 13.64 2.27 -8.50
C GLU A 89 13.89 1.28 -7.34
N GLU A 90 14.91 1.56 -6.52
CA GLU A 90 15.28 0.74 -5.37
C GLU A 90 14.46 1.14 -4.14
N TRP A 91 13.71 0.19 -3.59
CA TRP A 91 12.95 0.38 -2.37
C TRP A 91 12.99 -0.85 -1.48
N ILE A 92 12.72 -0.64 -0.19
CA ILE A 92 12.81 -1.70 0.80
C ILE A 92 11.61 -2.62 0.63
N LYS A 93 11.83 -3.89 0.27
CA LYS A 93 10.76 -4.89 0.13
C LYS A 93 10.60 -5.78 1.36
N ASP A 94 11.65 -5.90 2.16
CA ASP A 94 11.66 -6.66 3.42
C ASP A 94 12.03 -5.75 4.59
N VAL A 95 11.02 -5.22 5.26
CA VAL A 95 11.20 -4.63 6.59
C VAL A 95 10.86 -5.70 7.64
N PRO A 96 11.76 -5.98 8.60
CA PRO A 96 11.43 -6.80 9.76
C PRO A 96 10.34 -6.10 10.58
N LEU A 97 9.13 -6.66 10.54
CA LEU A 97 8.00 -6.14 11.33
C LEU A 97 8.22 -6.25 12.84
N GLU A 98 9.18 -7.07 13.29
CA GLU A 98 9.56 -7.25 14.69
C GLU A 98 9.96 -5.94 15.39
N LYS A 99 10.39 -4.92 14.62
CA LYS A 99 10.69 -3.59 15.18
C LYS A 99 9.45 -2.79 15.61
N TYR A 100 8.25 -3.22 15.22
CA TYR A 100 7.02 -2.43 15.34
C TYR A 100 5.83 -3.22 15.95
N THR A 101 6.06 -4.46 16.38
CA THR A 101 5.14 -5.29 17.19
C THR A 101 5.54 -5.27 18.65
#